data_AF-A0A5N9EDJ0-F1
#
_entry.id   AF-A0A5N9EDJ0-F1
#
_cell.length_a   1.000
_cell.length_b   1.000
_cell.length_c   1.000
_cell.angle_alpha   90.00
_cell.angle_beta   90.00
_cell.angle_gamma   90.00
#
_symmetry.space_group_name_H-M   'P 1'
#
loop_
_entity.id
_entity.type
_entity.pdbx_description
1 polymer ?
#
loop_
_entity_poly.entity_id
_entity_poly.type
_entity_poly.pdbx_seq_one_letter_code
_entity_poly.pdbx_strand_id
1 'polypeptide(L)'
;LLRCYNGHNMNQNPYLNPGSQDITSHVDFSSLNEALGKVGFVKIANYSQKTFLEQLGIHNFAKDVIKKFKSNHINVKSLQENLEGILTLVEENGLGSFQIYIHSTPDLSSLLVKKLDQLTMPVKDLNCPLTSSQRDYVNFLSSPYKKSGFLPQKSWEELF
;
A
#
# COMPACT_ATOMS: atom_id res chain seq x y z
N LEU A 1 -15.87 0.49 13.30
CA LEU A 1 -14.90 0.09 14.36
C LEU A 1 -14.03 1.29 14.68
N LEU A 2 -13.89 1.63 15.96
CA LEU A 2 -13.03 2.71 16.47
C LEU A 2 -11.81 2.09 17.17
N ARG A 3 -10.63 2.68 16.98
CA ARG A 3 -9.37 2.28 17.62
C ARG A 3 -8.64 3.51 18.12
N CYS A 4 -8.01 3.39 19.29
CA CYS A 4 -7.16 4.43 19.86
C CYS A 4 -5.73 3.92 19.95
N TYR A 5 -4.75 4.78 19.68
CA TYR A 5 -3.33 4.46 19.74
C TYR A 5 -2.55 5.47 20.59
N ASN A 6 -1.78 4.98 21.55
CA ASN A 6 -0.86 5.78 22.37
C ASN A 6 0.39 4.94 22.72
N GLY A 7 1.59 5.47 22.46
CA GLY A 7 2.85 4.81 22.82
C GLY A 7 2.98 3.37 22.31
N HIS A 8 2.58 3.11 21.06
CA HIS A 8 2.51 1.77 20.43
C HIS A 8 1.51 0.78 21.04
N ASN A 9 0.63 1.23 21.94
CA ASN A 9 -0.46 0.43 22.48
C ASN A 9 -1.78 0.75 21.80
N MET A 10 -2.57 -0.28 21.52
CA MET A 10 -3.92 -0.16 20.94
C MET A 10 -4.97 -0.37 22.04
N ASN A 11 -5.99 0.49 22.05
CA ASN A 11 -7.20 0.30 22.85
C ASN A 11 -8.47 0.74 22.09
N GLN A 12 -9.64 0.64 22.71
CA GLN A 12 -10.94 1.06 22.13
C GLN A 12 -11.64 2.15 22.96
N ASN A 13 -11.00 2.66 24.01
CA ASN A 13 -11.59 3.63 24.92
C ASN A 13 -11.07 5.05 24.64
N PRO A 14 -11.86 5.91 23.98
CA PRO A 14 -11.44 7.27 23.63
C PRO A 14 -11.22 8.17 24.84
N TYR A 15 -11.70 7.79 26.03
CA TYR A 15 -11.60 8.58 27.25
C TYR A 15 -10.31 8.33 28.06
N LEU A 16 -9.48 7.35 27.68
CA LEU A 16 -8.27 7.02 28.46
C LEU A 16 -7.22 8.13 28.44
N ASN A 17 -6.96 8.73 27.27
CA ASN A 17 -5.90 9.75 27.12
C ASN A 17 -6.33 10.91 26.21
N PRO A 18 -7.34 11.73 26.59
CA PRO A 18 -7.83 12.81 25.74
C PRO A 18 -6.70 13.78 25.34
N GLY A 19 -6.58 14.07 24.05
CA GLY A 19 -5.53 14.94 23.50
C GLY A 19 -4.14 14.31 23.43
N SER A 20 -3.93 13.11 23.98
CA SER A 20 -2.62 12.40 23.96
C SER A 20 -2.68 11.03 23.27
N GLN A 21 -3.83 10.59 22.79
CA GLN A 21 -3.94 9.41 21.92
C GLN A 21 -4.51 9.78 20.56
N ASP A 22 -4.07 9.07 19.53
CA ASP A 22 -4.72 9.10 18.23
C ASP A 22 -6.01 8.27 18.28
N ILE A 23 -7.05 8.72 17.58
CA ILE A 23 -8.35 8.05 17.51
C ILE A 23 -8.70 7.89 16.02
N THR A 24 -8.77 6.64 15.58
CA THR A 24 -9.02 6.29 14.17
C THR A 24 -10.24 5.39 14.06
N SER A 25 -10.86 5.37 12.88
CA SER A 25 -11.92 4.43 12.54
C SER A 25 -11.71 3.85 11.15
N HIS A 26 -12.36 2.73 10.87
CA HIS A 26 -12.52 2.32 9.47
C HIS A 26 -13.34 3.37 8.71
N VAL A 27 -12.94 3.61 7.47
CA VAL A 27 -13.70 4.45 6.55
C VAL A 27 -14.95 3.69 6.12
N ASP A 28 -16.12 4.31 6.25
CA ASP A 28 -17.36 3.80 5.67
C ASP A 28 -17.46 4.28 4.22
N PHE A 29 -17.03 3.42 3.31
CA PHE A 29 -17.05 3.73 1.88
C PHE A 29 -18.46 3.82 1.30
N SER A 30 -19.47 3.21 1.91
CA SER A 30 -20.86 3.33 1.46
C SER A 30 -21.35 4.76 1.68
N SER A 31 -21.18 5.27 2.90
CA SER A 31 -21.51 6.66 3.24
C SER A 31 -20.69 7.66 2.41
N LEU A 32 -19.40 7.39 2.18
CA LEU A 32 -18.55 8.23 1.32
C LEU A 32 -19.10 8.32 -0.12
N ASN A 33 -19.47 7.18 -0.72
CA ASN A 33 -20.00 7.15 -2.09
C ASN A 33 -21.33 7.90 -2.18
N GLU A 34 -22.21 7.76 -1.20
CA GLU A 34 -23.48 8.49 -1.16
C GLU A 34 -23.25 10.01 -1.06
N ALA A 35 -22.36 10.44 -0.16
CA ALA A 35 -22.05 11.86 0.01
C ALA A 35 -21.45 12.47 -1.26
N LEU A 36 -20.52 11.77 -1.91
CA LEU A 36 -19.90 12.19 -3.17
C LEU A 36 -20.92 12.26 -4.31
N GLY A 37 -21.82 11.28 -4.41
CA GLY A 37 -22.89 11.26 -5.41
C GLY A 37 -23.84 12.46 -5.28
N LYS A 38 -24.18 12.87 -4.05
CA LYS A 38 -25.04 14.04 -3.79
C LYS A 38 -24.45 15.36 -4.30
N VAL A 39 -23.12 15.47 -4.34
CA VAL A 39 -22.41 16.65 -4.86
C VAL A 39 -21.92 16.47 -6.30
N GLY A 40 -22.37 15.41 -6.98
CA GLY A 40 -22.16 15.20 -8.41
C GLY A 40 -20.91 14.41 -8.79
N PHE A 41 -20.15 13.84 -7.85
CA PHE A 41 -19.04 12.95 -8.20
C PHE A 41 -19.56 11.56 -8.59
N VAL A 42 -18.91 10.97 -9.60
CA VAL A 42 -19.23 9.64 -10.11
C VAL A 42 -18.15 8.66 -9.65
N LYS A 43 -18.57 7.55 -9.02
CA LYS A 43 -17.64 6.46 -8.68
C LYS A 43 -17.21 5.76 -9.97
N ILE A 44 -15.90 5.68 -10.19
CA ILE A 44 -15.29 5.07 -11.38
C ILE A 44 -14.88 3.63 -11.09
N ALA A 45 -14.16 3.40 -9.99
CA ALA A 45 -13.69 2.08 -9.62
C ALA A 45 -13.30 2.00 -8.14
N ASN A 46 -13.11 0.77 -7.67
CA ASN A 46 -12.45 0.50 -6.40
C ASN A 46 -11.59 -0.76 -6.49
N TYR A 47 -10.51 -0.78 -5.71
CA TYR A 47 -9.54 -1.87 -5.66
C TYR A 47 -9.08 -2.09 -4.22
N SER A 48 -8.59 -3.30 -3.94
CA SER A 48 -7.68 -3.46 -2.80
C SER A 48 -6.33 -2.82 -3.14
N GLN A 49 -5.55 -2.46 -2.11
CA GLN A 49 -4.21 -1.93 -2.26
C GLN A 49 -3.30 -2.93 -2.96
N LYS A 50 -3.40 -4.21 -2.58
CA LYS A 50 -2.70 -5.30 -3.26
C LYS A 50 -2.94 -5.25 -4.77
N THR A 51 -4.21 -5.36 -5.19
CA THR A 51 -4.57 -5.40 -6.61
C THR A 51 -4.15 -4.14 -7.34
N PHE A 52 -4.35 -2.96 -6.73
CA PHE A 52 -3.99 -1.69 -7.35
C PHE A 52 -2.48 -1.59 -7.58
N LEU A 53 -1.66 -1.93 -6.57
CA LEU A 53 -0.20 -1.87 -6.68
C LEU A 53 0.36 -2.94 -7.63
N GLU A 54 -0.21 -4.14 -7.62
CA GLU A 54 0.14 -5.21 -8.57
C GLU A 54 -0.10 -4.77 -10.01
N GLN A 55 -1.26 -4.18 -10.30
CA GLN A 55 -1.60 -3.69 -11.63
C GLN A 55 -0.68 -2.53 -12.06
N LEU A 56 -0.34 -1.60 -11.16
CA LEU A 56 0.64 -0.54 -11.43
C LEU A 56 2.07 -1.04 -11.65
N GLY A 57 2.34 -2.31 -11.36
CA GLY A 57 3.62 -2.95 -11.63
C GLY A 57 4.61 -2.86 -10.46
N ILE A 58 4.13 -2.93 -9.21
CA ILE A 58 5.01 -2.96 -8.02
C ILE A 58 6.07 -4.08 -8.08
N HIS A 59 5.79 -5.18 -8.79
CA HIS A 59 6.75 -6.25 -9.05
C HIS A 59 8.01 -5.78 -9.82
N ASN A 60 7.91 -4.70 -10.61
CA ASN A 60 9.05 -4.10 -11.29
C ASN A 60 10.04 -3.47 -10.31
N PHE A 61 9.57 -2.98 -9.15
CA PHE A 61 10.48 -2.54 -8.09
C PHE A 61 11.27 -3.69 -7.51
N ALA A 62 10.65 -4.86 -7.27
CA ALA A 62 11.38 -6.03 -6.80
C ALA A 62 12.46 -6.46 -7.81
N LYS A 63 12.12 -6.49 -9.11
CA LYS A 63 13.07 -6.78 -10.20
C LYS A 63 14.24 -5.79 -10.22
N ASP A 64 13.95 -4.50 -10.07
CA ASP A 64 14.98 -3.45 -10.04
C ASP A 64 15.93 -3.59 -8.84
N VAL A 65 15.39 -3.82 -7.63
CA VAL A 65 16.22 -4.03 -6.42
C VAL A 65 17.11 -5.26 -6.59
N ILE A 66 16.59 -6.37 -7.11
CA ILE A 66 17.36 -7.59 -7.38
C ILE A 66 18.45 -7.32 -8.42
N LYS A 67 18.14 -6.57 -9.49
CA LYS A 67 19.11 -6.18 -10.52
C LYS A 67 20.24 -5.36 -9.92
N LYS A 68 19.92 -4.34 -9.13
CA LYS A 68 20.92 -3.50 -8.43
C LYS A 68 21.82 -4.34 -7.51
N PHE A 69 21.25 -5.32 -6.81
CA PHE A 69 22.03 -6.23 -5.96
C PHE A 69 22.98 -7.11 -6.79
N LYS A 70 22.48 -7.75 -7.86
CA LYS A 70 23.29 -8.58 -8.76
C LYS A 70 24.43 -7.80 -9.42
N SER A 71 24.21 -6.51 -9.68
CA SER A 71 25.24 -5.60 -10.21
C SER A 71 26.09 -4.93 -9.12
N ASN A 72 26.06 -5.41 -7.86
CA ASN A 72 26.83 -4.89 -6.72
C ASN A 72 26.61 -3.40 -6.38
N HIS A 73 25.48 -2.81 -6.79
CA HIS A 73 25.15 -1.40 -6.47
C HIS A 73 24.55 -1.24 -5.07
N ILE A 74 24.03 -2.32 -4.48
CA ILE A 74 23.46 -2.34 -3.13
C ILE A 74 23.93 -3.57 -2.37
N ASN A 75 23.89 -3.51 -1.03
CA ASN A 75 24.25 -4.62 -0.16
C ASN A 75 23.02 -5.49 0.18
N VAL A 76 23.26 -6.62 0.87
CA VAL A 76 22.22 -7.59 1.26
C VAL A 76 21.16 -6.96 2.19
N LYS A 77 21.57 -6.04 3.09
CA LYS A 77 20.63 -5.36 3.98
C LYS A 77 19.65 -4.50 3.20
N SER A 78 20.14 -3.70 2.24
CA SER A 78 19.31 -2.89 1.35
C SER A 78 18.36 -3.76 0.53
N LEU A 79 18.81 -4.91 0.02
CA LEU A 79 17.96 -5.86 -0.69
C LEU A 79 16.80 -6.32 0.21
N GLN A 80 17.09 -6.77 1.44
CA GLN A 80 16.08 -7.25 2.38
C GLN A 80 15.08 -6.18 2.79
N GLU A 81 15.55 -4.98 3.17
CA GLU A 81 14.67 -3.87 3.60
C GLU A 81 13.67 -3.48 2.52
N ASN A 82 14.11 -3.40 1.26
CA ASN A 82 13.23 -3.01 0.16
C ASN A 82 12.25 -4.13 -0.23
N LEU A 83 12.70 -5.39 -0.28
CA LEU A 83 11.81 -6.51 -0.60
C LEU A 83 10.74 -6.70 0.47
N GLU A 84 11.08 -6.58 1.75
CA GLU A 84 10.12 -6.67 2.85
C GLU A 84 9.11 -5.52 2.82
N GLY A 85 9.54 -4.30 2.51
CA GLY A 85 8.62 -3.18 2.30
C GLY A 85 7.64 -3.44 1.15
N ILE A 86 8.15 -3.93 0.01
CA ILE A 86 7.32 -4.26 -1.17
C ILE A 86 6.30 -5.35 -0.81
N LEU A 87 6.72 -6.44 -0.18
CA LEU A 87 5.83 -7.52 0.26
C LEU A 87 4.78 -7.04 1.26
N THR A 88 5.20 -6.25 2.25
CA THR A 88 4.30 -5.72 3.29
C THR A 88 3.17 -4.90 2.68
N LEU A 89 3.45 -4.13 1.61
CA LEU A 89 2.45 -3.30 0.91
C LEU A 89 1.39 -4.12 0.17
N VAL A 90 1.72 -5.34 -0.27
CA VAL A 90 0.79 -6.22 -1.01
C VAL A 90 0.24 -7.37 -0.17
N GLU A 91 0.63 -7.48 1.10
CA GLU A 91 0.17 -8.55 1.98
C GLU A 91 -1.34 -8.45 2.24
N GLU A 92 -2.08 -9.49 1.84
CA GLU A 92 -3.55 -9.48 1.77
C GLU A 92 -4.21 -9.36 3.14
N ASN A 93 -3.60 -9.94 4.17
CA ASN A 93 -4.07 -9.81 5.56
C ASN A 93 -3.42 -8.62 6.30
N GLY A 94 -2.64 -7.80 5.58
CA GLY A 94 -1.92 -6.65 6.09
C GLY A 94 -2.32 -5.38 5.34
N LEU A 95 -1.33 -4.61 4.88
CA LEU A 95 -1.57 -3.34 4.18
C LEU A 95 -2.25 -3.55 2.81
N GLY A 96 -2.12 -4.73 2.20
CA GLY A 96 -2.78 -5.06 0.94
C GLY A 96 -4.31 -5.02 1.02
N SER A 97 -4.89 -5.16 2.23
CA SER A 97 -6.34 -5.07 2.47
C SER A 97 -6.92 -3.65 2.42
N PHE A 98 -6.07 -2.61 2.45
CA PHE A 98 -6.52 -1.23 2.32
C PHE A 98 -7.24 -1.03 0.99
N GLN A 99 -8.13 -0.04 0.94
CA GLN A 99 -9.01 0.15 -0.23
C GLN A 99 -8.67 1.45 -0.95
N ILE A 100 -8.67 1.39 -2.27
CA ILE A 100 -8.55 2.54 -3.16
C ILE A 100 -9.91 2.76 -3.80
N TYR A 101 -10.41 4.00 -3.73
CA TYR A 101 -11.62 4.43 -4.43
C TYR A 101 -11.28 5.56 -5.37
N ILE A 102 -11.74 5.45 -6.62
CA ILE A 102 -11.53 6.45 -7.65
C ILE A 102 -12.87 7.05 -8.02
N HIS A 103 -12.99 8.35 -7.87
CA HIS A 103 -14.15 9.14 -8.27
C HIS A 103 -13.70 10.23 -9.26
N SER A 104 -14.61 10.66 -10.11
CA SER A 104 -14.37 11.79 -11.01
C SER A 104 -15.57 12.73 -11.05
N THR A 105 -15.34 13.90 -11.61
CA THR A 105 -16.43 14.76 -12.06
C THR A 105 -17.19 14.10 -13.23
N PRO A 106 -18.47 14.47 -13.46
CA PRO A 106 -19.31 13.82 -14.47
C PRO A 106 -18.75 13.91 -15.90
N ASP A 107 -18.14 15.04 -16.24
CA ASP A 107 -17.57 15.33 -17.56
C ASP A 107 -16.42 14.38 -17.94
N LEU A 108 -15.67 13.88 -16.95
CA LEU A 108 -14.57 12.93 -17.16
C LEU A 108 -14.98 11.46 -16.99
N SER A 109 -16.15 11.20 -16.39
CA SER A 109 -16.54 9.85 -15.97
C SER A 109 -16.58 8.85 -17.13
N SER A 110 -17.23 9.23 -18.24
CA SER A 110 -17.36 8.36 -19.42
C SER A 110 -16.01 8.03 -20.08
N LEU A 111 -15.05 8.96 -20.02
CA LEU A 111 -13.71 8.76 -20.53
C LEU A 111 -12.91 7.82 -19.63
N LEU A 112 -12.97 8.04 -18.30
CA LEU A 112 -12.22 7.24 -17.34
C LEU A 112 -12.73 5.81 -17.24
N VAL A 113 -14.05 5.59 -17.32
CA VAL A 113 -14.62 4.23 -17.37
C VAL A 113 -14.12 3.47 -18.60
N LYS A 114 -14.04 4.12 -19.77
CA LYS A 114 -13.50 3.49 -21.00
C LYS A 114 -12.00 3.23 -20.94
N LYS A 115 -11.28 3.96 -20.09
CA LYS A 115 -9.83 3.89 -19.93
C LYS A 115 -9.42 3.26 -18.61
N LEU A 116 -10.30 2.51 -17.95
CA LEU A 116 -10.03 1.96 -16.62
C LEU A 116 -8.79 1.06 -16.64
N ASP A 117 -8.69 0.19 -17.64
CA ASP A 117 -7.51 -0.68 -17.84
C ASP A 117 -6.22 0.11 -18.07
N GLN A 118 -6.32 1.34 -18.58
CA GLN A 118 -5.18 2.25 -18.79
C GLN A 118 -4.72 2.94 -17.50
N LEU A 119 -5.65 3.16 -16.55
CA LEU A 119 -5.35 3.78 -15.25
C LEU A 119 -4.47 2.88 -14.37
N THR A 120 -4.53 1.58 -14.62
CA THR A 120 -3.81 0.56 -13.87
C THR A 120 -2.80 -0.16 -14.76
N MET A 121 -2.25 0.52 -15.78
CA MET A 121 -1.22 -0.06 -16.63
C MET A 121 0.10 -0.20 -15.88
N PRO A 122 0.80 -1.33 -16.01
CA PRO A 122 2.09 -1.52 -15.39
C PRO A 122 3.09 -0.56 -16.00
N VAL A 123 3.68 0.29 -15.17
CA VAL A 123 4.76 1.18 -15.61
C VAL A 123 6.02 0.34 -15.78
N LYS A 124 6.56 0.32 -17.01
CA LYS A 124 7.82 -0.36 -17.32
C LYS A 124 8.99 0.45 -16.75
N ASP A 125 10.04 -0.26 -16.34
CA ASP A 125 11.33 0.33 -15.91
C ASP A 125 11.24 1.29 -14.72
N LEU A 126 10.38 0.96 -13.76
CA LEU A 126 10.25 1.63 -12.48
C LEU A 126 11.53 1.46 -11.63
N ASN A 127 12.23 2.57 -11.36
CA ASN A 127 13.37 2.61 -10.46
C ASN A 127 12.87 2.59 -9.00
N CYS A 128 13.20 1.54 -8.24
CA CYS A 128 12.79 1.42 -6.85
C CYS A 128 13.53 2.45 -5.98
N PRO A 129 12.80 3.30 -5.22
CA PRO A 129 13.40 4.21 -4.26
C PRO A 129 14.01 3.39 -3.11
N LEU A 130 15.35 3.34 -3.06
CA LEU A 130 16.06 2.55 -2.05
C LEU A 130 15.92 3.19 -0.67
N THR A 131 15.21 2.53 0.24
CA THR A 131 14.93 3.08 1.59
C THR A 131 16.16 3.10 2.51
N SER A 132 17.11 2.20 2.29
CA SER A 132 18.31 2.02 3.14
C SER A 132 19.30 3.19 3.14
N SER A 133 19.19 4.12 2.18
CA SER A 133 20.13 5.24 2.01
C SER A 133 19.68 6.55 2.67
N GLN A 134 18.48 6.61 3.25
CA GLN A 134 17.88 7.86 3.74
C GLN A 134 17.41 7.71 5.20
N ARG A 135 17.88 8.61 6.09
CA ARG A 135 17.64 8.54 7.55
C ARG A 135 16.18 8.67 7.96
N ASP A 136 15.32 9.19 7.08
CA ASP A 136 13.92 9.51 7.41
C ASP A 136 12.91 8.47 6.89
N TYR A 137 13.39 7.30 6.42
CA TYR A 137 12.53 6.27 5.85
C TYR A 137 12.16 5.21 6.88
N VAL A 138 10.91 4.74 6.80
CA VAL A 138 10.39 3.67 7.65
C VAL A 138 11.18 2.40 7.40
N ASN A 139 11.82 1.88 8.45
CA ASN A 139 12.50 0.60 8.39
C ASN A 139 11.51 -0.55 8.57
N PHE A 140 11.07 -1.15 7.47
CA PHE A 140 10.10 -2.25 7.47
C PHE A 140 10.62 -3.52 8.17
N LEU A 141 11.94 -3.75 8.29
CA LEU A 141 12.49 -4.86 9.08
C LEU A 141 12.30 -4.69 10.59
N SER A 142 12.14 -3.44 11.04
CA SER A 142 11.91 -3.09 12.45
C SER A 142 10.44 -3.04 12.84
N SER A 143 9.54 -3.18 11.86
CA SER A 143 8.10 -3.10 12.10
C SER A 143 7.60 -4.29 12.95
N PRO A 144 6.77 -4.04 13.99
CA PRO A 144 6.19 -5.09 14.82
C PRO A 144 5.15 -5.96 14.07
N TYR A 145 4.82 -5.62 12.82
CA TYR A 145 4.08 -6.49 11.89
C TYR A 145 4.90 -7.74 11.46
N LYS A 146 5.74 -8.28 12.34
CA LYS A 146 6.34 -9.61 12.19
C LYS A 146 5.29 -10.66 12.51
N LYS A 147 4.40 -10.91 11.55
CA LYS A 147 3.66 -12.18 11.44
C LYS A 147 3.95 -12.86 10.10
N SER A 148 5.22 -13.01 9.77
CA SER A 148 5.67 -14.11 8.91
C SER A 148 7.14 -14.38 9.20
N GLY A 149 7.38 -15.43 9.98
CA GLY A 149 8.70 -16.08 10.05
C GLY A 149 9.06 -16.85 8.78
N PHE A 150 8.52 -16.44 7.64
CA PHE A 150 8.79 -17.06 6.35
C PHE A 150 8.89 -15.94 5.33
N LEU A 151 10.13 -15.61 4.95
CA LEU A 151 10.35 -15.34 3.54
C LEU A 151 9.70 -16.50 2.79
N PRO A 152 8.81 -16.24 1.82
CA PRO A 152 8.16 -17.30 1.07
C PRO A 152 9.18 -18.34 0.63
N GLN A 153 8.92 -19.63 0.92
CA GLN A 153 9.74 -20.75 0.43
C GLN A 153 9.70 -20.88 -1.11
N LYS A 154 8.79 -20.13 -1.72
CA LYS A 154 8.63 -20.01 -3.17
C LYS A 154 9.65 -19.03 -3.74
N SER A 155 10.12 -19.30 -4.95
CA SER A 155 10.99 -18.35 -5.65
C SER A 155 10.24 -17.03 -5.89
N TRP A 156 10.97 -15.94 -6.11
CA TRP A 156 10.35 -14.66 -6.43
C TRP A 156 9.61 -14.69 -7.77
N GLU A 157 9.95 -15.63 -8.66
CA GLU A 157 9.19 -15.90 -9.89
C GLU A 157 7.91 -16.72 -9.65
N GLU A 158 7.73 -17.27 -8.45
CA GLU A 158 6.55 -18.05 -8.05
C GLU A 158 5.57 -17.22 -7.19
N LEU A 159 5.99 -16.05 -6.75
CA LEU A 159 5.18 -15.09 -5.98
C LEU A 159 4.59 -13.98 -6.86
N PHE A 160 5.16 -13.77 -8.04
CA PHE A 160 4.81 -12.75 -9.02
C PHE A 160 4.91 -13.33 -10.44
#